data_AF-D7SRX7-F1
#
_entry.id   AF-D7SRX7-F1
#
_cell.length_a   1.000
_cell.length_b   1.000
_cell.length_c   1.000
_cell.angle_alpha   90.00
_cell.angle_beta   90.00
_cell.angle_gamma   90.00
#
_symmetry.space_group_name_H-M   'P 1'
#
loop_
_entity.id
_entity.type
_entity.pdbx_description
1 polymer ?
#
loop_
_entity_poly.entity_id
_entity_poly.type
_entity_poly.pdbx_seq_one_letter_code
_entity_poly.pdbx_strand_id
1 'polypeptide(L)'
;MQHVHYEDENTRYICIGPVNKVLNMLCCWIEDPNSEAFKLHIPRIFYYLWIAEDGMKMQGYNGSQLWDTCFAVQAIISANLGEEYGLTLRKAHQFIKNSQS
;
A
#
# COMPACT_ATOMS: atom_id res chain seq x y z
N MET A 1 -9.60 -10.71 19.28
CA MET A 1 -10.20 -10.39 17.97
C MET A 1 -10.61 -8.94 17.80
N GLN A 2 -11.12 -8.23 18.82
CA GLN A 2 -11.55 -6.82 18.66
C GLN A 2 -10.50 -5.89 18.02
N HIS A 3 -9.25 -5.90 18.50
CA HIS A 3 -8.19 -5.06 17.91
C HIS A 3 -7.79 -5.47 16.49
N VAL A 4 -7.87 -6.76 16.16
CA VAL A 4 -7.59 -7.29 14.82
C VAL A 4 -8.66 -6.80 13.84
N HIS A 5 -9.93 -7.01 14.17
CA HIS A 5 -11.05 -6.56 13.34
C HIS A 5 -11.07 -5.03 13.20
N TYR A 6 -10.75 -4.30 14.27
CA TYR A 6 -10.63 -2.85 14.19
C TYR A 6 -9.52 -2.41 13.22
N GLU A 7 -8.32 -3.00 13.26
CA GLU A 7 -7.27 -2.70 12.29
C GLU A 7 -7.72 -3.04 10.86
N ASP A 8 -8.31 -4.21 10.67
CA ASP A 8 -8.73 -4.71 9.37
C ASP A 8 -9.78 -3.79 8.73
N GLU A 9 -10.80 -3.37 9.47
CA GLU A 9 -11.84 -2.44 8.99
C GLU A 9 -11.25 -1.06 8.65
N ASN A 10 -10.40 -0.50 9.51
CA ASN A 10 -9.82 0.83 9.30
C ASN A 10 -8.83 0.87 8.12
N THR A 11 -8.12 -0.22 7.88
CA THR A 11 -7.12 -0.32 6.80
C THR A 11 -7.68 -0.97 5.54
N ARG A 12 -8.97 -1.30 5.51
CA ARG A 12 -9.62 -2.05 4.42
C ARG A 12 -8.88 -3.35 4.10
N TYR A 13 -8.48 -4.04 5.16
CA TYR A 13 -7.84 -5.37 5.16
C TYR A 13 -6.43 -5.38 4.54
N ILE A 14 -5.80 -4.20 4.42
CA ILE A 14 -4.41 -4.06 4.00
C ILE A 14 -3.48 -4.23 5.19
N CYS A 15 -3.89 -3.75 6.37
CA CYS A 15 -3.09 -3.66 7.59
C CYS A 15 -1.86 -2.73 7.44
N ILE A 16 -1.09 -2.52 8.50
CA ILE A 16 0.10 -1.64 8.45
C ILE A 16 1.25 -2.23 7.60
N GLY A 17 1.41 -3.55 7.58
CA GLY A 17 2.51 -4.21 6.91
C GLY A 17 2.25 -5.68 6.60
N PRO A 18 3.17 -6.33 5.86
CA PRO A 18 2.97 -7.70 5.37
C PRO A 18 2.85 -8.72 6.50
N VAL A 19 3.60 -8.52 7.59
CA VAL A 19 3.64 -9.46 8.72
C VAL A 19 2.29 -9.52 9.41
N ASN A 20 1.79 -8.37 9.87
CA ASN A 20 0.51 -8.37 10.58
C ASN A 20 -0.67 -8.57 9.62
N LYS A 21 -0.57 -8.17 8.34
CA LYS A 21 -1.54 -8.56 7.31
C LYS A 21 -1.76 -10.07 7.25
N VAL A 22 -0.68 -10.86 7.24
CA VAL A 22 -0.77 -12.33 7.15
C VAL A 22 -1.30 -12.91 8.45
N LEU A 23 -0.86 -12.40 9.61
CA LEU A 23 -1.32 -12.87 10.92
C LEU A 23 -2.80 -12.55 11.15
N ASN A 24 -3.28 -11.34 10.83
CA ASN A 24 -4.68 -10.96 10.96
C ASN A 24 -5.57 -11.80 10.04
N MET A 25 -5.18 -11.96 8.78
CA MET A 25 -5.88 -12.84 7.84
C MET A 25 -5.98 -14.28 8.36
N LEU A 26 -4.90 -14.81 8.94
CA LEU A 26 -4.90 -16.14 9.56
C LEU A 26 -5.83 -16.20 10.78
N CYS A 27 -5.87 -15.15 11.62
CA CYS A 27 -6.80 -15.08 12.74
C CYS A 27 -8.26 -15.11 12.27
N CYS A 28 -8.62 -14.34 11.24
CA CYS A 28 -9.96 -14.35 10.65
C CYS A 28 -10.32 -15.71 10.05
N TRP A 29 -9.35 -16.39 9.43
CA TRP A 29 -9.55 -17.75 8.90
C TRP A 29 -9.76 -18.78 10.01
N ILE A 30 -8.99 -18.71 11.11
CA ILE A 30 -9.16 -19.59 12.28
C ILE A 30 -10.53 -19.37 12.95
N GLU A 31 -11.00 -18.13 13.00
CA GLU A 31 -12.31 -17.78 13.57
C GLU A 31 -13.47 -18.36 12.73
N ASP A 32 -13.47 -18.10 11.42
CA ASP A 32 -14.37 -18.72 10.45
C ASP A 32 -13.79 -18.63 9.02
N PRO A 33 -13.44 -19.78 8.39
CA PRO A 33 -12.94 -19.82 7.01
C PRO A 33 -13.89 -19.27 5.95
N ASN A 34 -15.18 -19.14 6.26
CA ASN A 34 -16.20 -18.61 5.34
C ASN A 34 -16.60 -17.15 5.66
N SER A 35 -15.96 -16.54 6.66
CA SER A 35 -16.27 -15.18 7.10
C SER A 35 -16.03 -14.15 6.00
N GLU A 36 -16.81 -13.07 6.07
CA GLU A 36 -16.62 -11.93 5.16
C GLU A 36 -15.24 -11.28 5.37
N ALA A 37 -14.79 -11.18 6.62
CA ALA A 37 -13.47 -10.65 6.96
C ALA A 37 -12.34 -11.42 6.25
N PHE A 38 -12.37 -12.77 6.30
CA PHE A 38 -11.38 -13.57 5.58
C PHE A 38 -11.47 -13.37 4.07
N LYS A 39 -12.68 -13.34 3.49
CA LYS A 39 -12.87 -13.07 2.06
C LYS A 39 -12.32 -11.71 1.62
N LEU A 40 -12.45 -10.69 2.46
CA LEU A 40 -11.93 -9.34 2.19
C LEU A 40 -10.40 -9.26 2.28
N HIS A 41 -9.75 -10.13 3.07
CA HIS A 41 -8.29 -10.24 3.15
C HIS A 41 -7.63 -10.85 1.91
N ILE A 42 -8.28 -11.80 1.26
CA ILE A 42 -7.74 -12.55 0.11
C ILE A 42 -7.26 -11.62 -1.02
N PRO A 43 -8.08 -10.71 -1.56
CA PRO A 43 -7.64 -9.84 -2.66
C PRO A 43 -6.55 -8.85 -2.24
N ARG A 44 -6.36 -8.62 -0.93
CA ARG A 44 -5.34 -7.69 -0.42
C ARG A 44 -3.94 -8.29 -0.38
N ILE A 45 -3.79 -9.61 -0.48
CA ILE A 45 -2.46 -10.26 -0.57
C ILE A 45 -1.67 -9.69 -1.76
N PHE A 46 -2.33 -9.46 -2.90
CA PHE A 46 -1.67 -8.98 -4.11
C PHE A 46 -1.05 -7.59 -3.99
N TYR A 47 -1.49 -6.75 -3.03
CA TYR A 47 -0.87 -5.45 -2.78
C TYR A 47 0.55 -5.54 -2.22
N TYR A 48 0.90 -6.71 -1.66
CA TYR A 48 2.24 -6.96 -1.13
C TYR A 48 3.10 -7.77 -2.10
N LEU A 49 2.57 -8.28 -3.21
CA LEU A 49 3.34 -9.12 -4.14
C LEU A 49 3.92 -8.27 -5.28
N TRP A 50 5.23 -8.41 -5.49
CA TRP A 50 5.97 -7.70 -6.54
C TRP A 50 6.83 -8.67 -7.35
N ILE A 51 6.87 -8.51 -8.67
CA ILE A 51 7.77 -9.28 -9.54
C ILE A 51 9.08 -8.49 -9.71
N ALA A 52 10.14 -8.98 -9.08
CA ALA A 52 11.51 -8.48 -9.26
C ALA A 52 12.27 -9.30 -10.31
N GLU A 53 13.48 -8.86 -10.66
CA GLU A 53 14.36 -9.53 -11.63
C GLU A 53 14.69 -10.98 -11.24
N ASP A 54 14.71 -11.26 -9.93
CA ASP A 54 14.97 -12.58 -9.35
C ASP A 54 13.69 -13.32 -8.90
N GLY A 55 12.52 -12.84 -9.31
CA GLY A 55 11.23 -13.50 -9.09
C GLY A 55 10.27 -12.73 -8.18
N MET A 56 9.17 -13.39 -7.80
CA MET A 56 8.12 -12.79 -6.99
C MET A 56 8.55 -12.67 -5.52
N LYS A 57 8.35 -11.48 -4.94
CA LYS A 57 8.69 -11.16 -3.55
C LYS A 57 7.51 -10.53 -2.84
N MET A 58 7.52 -10.64 -1.51
CA MET A 58 6.63 -9.86 -0.66
C MET A 58 7.32 -8.55 -0.25
N GLN A 59 6.65 -7.44 -0.49
CA GLN A 59 7.11 -6.09 -0.18
C GLN A 59 7.02 -5.82 1.33
N GLY A 60 7.91 -4.95 1.85
CA GLY A 60 7.90 -4.55 3.27
C GLY A 60 6.70 -3.69 3.70
N TYR A 61 6.01 -3.09 2.73
CA TYR A 61 4.73 -2.38 2.84
C TYR A 61 3.91 -2.71 1.59
N ASN A 62 2.67 -2.21 1.47
CA ASN A 62 1.89 -2.28 0.22
C ASN A 62 2.47 -1.41 -0.93
N GLY A 63 3.65 -0.82 -0.69
CA GLY A 63 4.48 -0.07 -1.61
C GLY A 63 5.07 1.17 -0.95
N SER A 64 5.89 1.90 -1.71
CA SER A 64 6.51 3.17 -1.32
C SER A 64 6.00 4.34 -2.18
N GLN A 65 4.83 4.19 -2.80
CA GLN A 65 4.35 5.05 -3.88
C GLN A 65 4.33 6.54 -3.50
N LEU A 66 3.77 6.87 -2.32
CA LEU A 66 3.70 8.25 -1.85
C LEU A 66 5.07 8.80 -1.44
N TRP A 67 5.85 7.98 -0.75
CA TRP A 67 7.21 8.33 -0.32
C TRP A 67 8.09 8.67 -1.55
N ASP A 68 8.17 7.77 -2.52
CA ASP A 68 8.98 7.93 -3.72
C ASP A 68 8.49 9.11 -4.57
N THR A 69 7.18 9.29 -4.72
CA THR A 69 6.62 10.40 -5.49
C THR A 69 6.97 11.76 -4.85
N CYS A 70 6.85 11.88 -3.52
CA CYS A 70 7.19 13.10 -2.81
C CYS A 70 8.68 13.45 -2.92
N PHE A 71 9.58 12.46 -2.83
CA PHE A 71 11.01 12.69 -3.00
C PHE A 71 11.39 12.98 -4.44
N ALA A 72 10.77 12.33 -5.41
CA ALA A 72 10.99 12.61 -6.83
C ALA A 72 10.59 14.06 -7.19
N VAL A 73 9.45 14.54 -6.69
CA VAL A 73 9.02 15.94 -6.88
C VAL A 73 10.04 16.90 -6.27
N GLN A 74 10.48 16.66 -5.04
CA GLN A 74 11.49 17.50 -4.39
C GLN A 74 12.81 17.52 -5.16
N ALA A 75 13.27 16.36 -5.67
CA ALA A 75 14.48 16.25 -6.47
C ALA A 75 14.38 17.04 -7.79
N ILE A 76 13.27 16.90 -8.53
CA ILE A 76 13.04 17.62 -9.81
C ILE A 76 13.07 19.13 -9.60
N ILE A 77 12.36 19.62 -8.56
CA ILE A 77 12.31 21.06 -8.26
C ILE A 77 13.69 21.57 -7.84
N SER A 78 14.39 20.83 -6.97
CA SER A 78 15.73 21.21 -6.48
C SER A 78 16.79 21.22 -7.60
N ALA A 79 16.60 20.38 -8.63
CA ALA A 79 17.44 20.35 -9.81
C ALA A 79 17.11 21.46 -10.83
N ASN A 80 16.15 22.36 -10.55
CA ASN A 80 15.63 23.37 -11.47
C ASN A 80 15.05 22.79 -12.78
N LEU A 81 14.53 21.55 -12.74
CA LEU A 81 13.95 20.88 -13.90
C LEU A 81 12.41 21.04 -13.97
N GLY A 82 11.85 21.98 -13.22
CA GLY A 82 10.39 22.14 -13.09
C GLY A 82 9.68 22.44 -14.41
N GLU A 83 10.28 23.28 -15.26
CA GLU A 83 9.71 23.62 -16.58
C GLU A 83 9.74 22.41 -17.53
N GLU A 84 10.83 21.66 -17.54
CA GLU A 84 11.01 20.45 -18.35
C GLU A 84 9.99 19.36 -17.97
N TYR A 85 9.78 19.13 -16.68
CA TYR A 85 8.91 18.07 -16.17
C TYR A 85 7.51 18.56 -15.77
N GLY A 86 7.04 19.71 -16.29
CA GLY A 86 5.79 20.33 -15.85
C GLY A 86 4.55 19.42 -15.95
N LEU A 87 4.44 18.56 -16.97
CA LEU A 87 3.35 17.57 -17.08
C LEU A 87 3.44 16.48 -16.01
N THR A 88 4.65 15.97 -15.75
CA THR A 88 4.92 14.95 -14.72
C THR A 88 4.61 15.51 -13.34
N LEU A 89 5.05 16.73 -13.04
CA LEU A 89 4.78 17.41 -11.77
C LEU A 89 3.28 17.65 -11.55
N ARG A 90 2.51 17.97 -12.58
CA ARG A 90 1.04 18.06 -12.47
C ARG A 90 0.39 16.73 -12.09
N LYS A 91 0.84 15.62 -12.68
CA LYS A 91 0.35 14.28 -12.32
C LYS A 91 0.77 13.89 -10.90
N ALA A 92 2.01 14.15 -10.53
CA ALA A 92 2.51 13.90 -9.17
C ALA A 92 1.72 14.71 -8.13
N HIS A 93 1.45 15.99 -8.39
CA HIS A 93 0.60 16.82 -7.55
C HIS A 93 -0.81 16.23 -7.39
N GLN A 94 -1.44 15.80 -8.50
CA GLN A 94 -2.77 15.17 -8.44
C GLN A 94 -2.74 13.87 -7.63
N PHE A 95 -1.72 13.04 -7.79
CA PHE A 95 -1.53 11.81 -7.03
C PHE A 95 -1.38 12.09 -5.53
N ILE A 96 -0.51 13.04 -5.15
CA ILE A 96 -0.31 13.45 -3.75
C ILE A 96 -1.62 13.95 -3.15
N LYS A 97 -2.33 14.84 -3.86
CA LYS A 97 -3.62 15.38 -3.41
C LYS A 97 -4.67 14.28 -3.19
N ASN A 98 -4.73 13.30 -4.09
CA ASN A 98 -5.67 12.17 -3.97
C ASN A 98 -5.28 11.17 -2.88
N SER A 99 -4.03 11.21 -2.41
CA SER A 99 -3.50 10.30 -1.38
C SER A 99 -3.57 10.88 0.04
N GLN A 100 -4.09 12.10 0.19
CA GLN A 100 -4.28 12.73 1.49
C GLN A 100 -5.43 12.05 2.24
N SER A 101 -5.17 11.61 3.47
CA SER A 101 -6.15 10.99 4.38
C SER A 101 -7.06 12.03 5.02
#